data_AF-A0AAE0FIX1-F1
#
_entry.id   AF-A0AAE0FIX1-F1
#
_cell.length_a   1.000
_cell.length_b   1.000
_cell.length_c   1.000
_cell.angle_alpha   90.00
_cell.angle_beta   90.00
_cell.angle_gamma   90.00
#
_symmetry.space_group_name_H-M   'P 1'
#
loop_
_entity.id
_entity.type
_entity.pdbx_description
1 polymer ?
#
loop_
_entity_poly.entity_id
_entity_poly.type
_entity_poly.pdbx_seq_one_letter_code
_entity_poly.pdbx_strand_id
1 'polypeptide(L)'
;MLHFDLQGNVTSPSTKMYRRRSLTETLIALLTLFWAAPSLRAQTSDGVVGTLAGNPEAGVVDNTGTSARFLHPTFPAVTRGGDIVYVSDTYNQLIRKVYVASGIVYTVAGSTVGYLDGTATLAAFSNPSGLALSYWEDELFISDTGNACLRKYVIASGDASVPSFSIPRP
;
A
#
# COMPACT_ATOMS: atom_id res chain seq x y z
N MET A 1 20.13 -41.98 53.54
CA MET A 1 19.86 -42.89 54.67
C MET A 1 18.94 -43.98 54.14
N LEU A 2 19.46 -45.18 53.89
CA LEU A 2 18.68 -46.31 53.34
C LEU A 2 17.77 -46.85 54.45
N HIS A 3 16.47 -47.01 54.17
CA HIS A 3 15.52 -47.66 55.08
C HIS A 3 15.41 -49.14 54.70
N PHE A 4 15.53 -50.03 55.68
CA PHE A 4 15.38 -51.49 55.54
C PHE A 4 14.03 -51.92 56.13
N ASP A 5 13.39 -52.94 55.53
CA ASP A 5 12.22 -53.60 56.14
C ASP A 5 12.65 -54.76 57.05
N LEU A 6 11.71 -55.27 57.86
CA LEU A 6 11.93 -56.31 58.87
C LEU A 6 12.23 -57.71 58.29
N GLN A 7 12.42 -57.84 56.97
CA GLN A 7 12.80 -59.09 56.31
C GLN A 7 14.12 -58.96 55.54
N GLY A 8 14.81 -57.81 55.63
CA GLY A 8 16.16 -57.65 55.10
C GLY A 8 16.25 -57.43 53.59
N ASN A 9 15.14 -57.12 52.91
CA ASN A 9 15.14 -56.85 51.48
C ASN A 9 15.39 -55.36 51.20
N VAL A 10 16.26 -55.10 50.21
CA VAL A 10 16.51 -53.74 49.70
C VAL A 10 15.46 -53.43 48.63
N THR A 11 14.50 -52.56 48.93
CA THR A 11 13.59 -52.04 47.91
C THR A 11 14.24 -50.84 47.20
N SER A 12 14.52 -50.97 45.90
CA SER A 12 14.96 -49.83 45.08
C SER A 12 13.76 -48.93 44.75
N PRO A 13 13.87 -47.59 44.82
CA PRO A 13 12.82 -46.73 44.30
C PRO A 13 12.73 -46.92 42.80
N SER A 14 11.53 -47.19 42.27
CA SER A 14 11.29 -47.33 40.84
C SER A 14 11.60 -46.02 40.11
N THR A 15 12.74 -45.98 39.42
CA THR A 15 13.09 -44.85 38.55
C THR A 15 12.19 -44.91 37.32
N LYS A 16 11.06 -44.18 37.33
CA LYS A 16 10.33 -43.89 36.09
C LYS A 16 11.26 -43.11 35.18
N MET A 17 11.80 -43.79 34.17
CA MET A 17 12.68 -43.26 33.15
C MET A 17 11.91 -42.24 32.29
N TYR A 18 11.98 -40.96 32.65
CA TYR A 18 11.43 -39.89 31.83
C TYR A 18 12.39 -39.66 30.64
N ARG A 19 12.02 -40.15 29.47
CA ARG A 19 12.77 -39.94 28.21
C ARG A 19 12.77 -38.44 27.89
N ARG A 20 13.83 -37.72 28.27
CA ARG A 20 14.05 -36.32 27.89
C ARG A 20 14.12 -36.24 26.37
N ARG A 21 13.09 -35.68 25.73
CA ARG A 21 13.19 -35.25 24.33
C ARG A 21 14.16 -34.05 24.28
N SER A 22 15.12 -34.11 23.36
CA SER A 22 16.17 -33.11 23.21
C SER A 22 15.58 -31.75 22.82
N LEU A 23 16.12 -30.65 23.37
CA LEU A 23 15.76 -29.27 23.01
C LEU A 23 16.00 -28.94 21.52
N THR A 24 16.71 -29.81 20.81
CA THR A 24 16.87 -29.71 19.34
C THR A 24 15.57 -30.00 18.58
N GLU A 25 14.67 -30.83 19.11
CA GLU A 25 13.40 -31.14 18.44
C GLU A 25 12.37 -30.01 18.55
N THR A 26 12.45 -29.19 19.61
CA THR A 26 11.56 -28.03 19.81
C THR A 26 12.05 -26.79 19.09
N LEU A 27 13.36 -26.64 18.89
CA LEU A 27 13.92 -25.49 18.17
C LEU A 27 13.73 -25.58 16.64
N ILE A 28 13.74 -26.80 16.08
CA ILE A 28 13.47 -27.01 14.64
C ILE A 28 11.99 -26.77 14.30
N ALA A 29 11.07 -27.07 15.23
CA ALA A 29 9.64 -26.78 15.06
C ALA A 29 9.32 -25.27 15.05
N LEU A 30 10.14 -24.44 15.69
CA LEU A 30 10.00 -22.98 15.64
C LEU A 30 10.60 -22.37 14.36
N LEU A 31 11.53 -23.06 13.69
CA LEU A 31 12.15 -22.56 12.45
C LEU A 31 11.38 -22.91 11.17
N THR A 32 10.45 -23.88 11.21
CA THR A 32 9.62 -24.26 10.05
C THR A 32 8.30 -23.49 9.96
N LEU A 33 7.93 -22.72 10.99
CA LEU A 33 6.69 -21.93 11.02
C LEU A 33 6.78 -20.58 10.28
N PHE A 34 7.94 -20.25 9.68
CA PHE A 34 8.13 -19.05 8.87
C PHE A 34 8.28 -19.34 7.36
N TRP A 35 7.64 -20.40 6.88
CA TRP A 35 7.28 -20.56 5.47
C TRP A 35 5.75 -20.72 5.31
N ALA A 36 4.97 -19.97 6.10
CA ALA A 36 3.70 -19.50 5.60
C ALA A 36 4.02 -18.35 4.64
N ALA A 37 4.45 -18.67 3.42
CA ALA A 37 4.39 -17.69 2.34
C ALA A 37 2.97 -17.12 2.37
N PRO A 38 2.78 -15.78 2.40
CA PRO A 38 1.44 -15.24 2.22
C PRO A 38 0.93 -15.85 0.93
N SER A 39 -0.14 -16.63 1.03
CA SER A 39 -0.78 -17.22 -0.13
C SER A 39 -1.03 -16.08 -1.11
N LEU A 40 -0.32 -16.09 -2.23
CA LEU A 40 -0.59 -15.23 -3.36
C LEU A 40 -1.96 -15.70 -3.87
N ARG A 41 -3.03 -15.25 -3.20
CA ARG A 41 -4.39 -15.56 -3.61
C ARG A 41 -4.55 -14.80 -4.92
N ALA A 42 -4.40 -15.53 -6.03
CA ALA A 42 -4.79 -15.05 -7.33
C ALA A 42 -6.21 -14.52 -7.18
N GLN A 43 -6.38 -13.21 -7.27
CA GLN A 43 -7.68 -12.60 -7.36
C GLN A 43 -8.21 -13.00 -8.73
N THR A 44 -9.03 -14.05 -8.79
CA THR A 44 -9.93 -14.24 -9.93
C THR A 44 -10.96 -13.13 -9.86
N SER A 45 -10.65 -11.98 -10.44
CA SER A 45 -11.68 -11.05 -10.90
C SER A 45 -12.35 -11.73 -12.08
N ASP A 46 -13.66 -11.96 -12.03
CA ASP A 46 -14.43 -12.58 -13.13
C ASP A 46 -14.53 -11.67 -14.38
N GLY A 47 -13.51 -10.84 -14.65
CA GLY A 47 -13.50 -9.85 -15.72
C GLY A 47 -14.59 -8.78 -15.57
N VAL A 48 -15.15 -8.60 -14.37
CA VAL A 48 -16.25 -7.67 -14.14
C VAL A 48 -15.76 -6.23 -14.27
N VAL A 49 -16.36 -5.47 -15.18
CA VAL A 49 -16.14 -4.03 -15.35
C VAL A 49 -17.16 -3.28 -14.51
N GLY A 50 -16.68 -2.38 -13.67
CA GLY A 50 -17.50 -1.48 -12.86
C GLY A 50 -16.91 -0.08 -12.80
N THR A 51 -17.76 0.91 -12.55
CA THR A 51 -17.31 2.29 -12.36
C THR A 51 -16.82 2.49 -10.93
N LEU A 52 -15.51 2.70 -10.77
CA LEU A 52 -14.91 3.02 -9.47
C LEU A 52 -15.28 4.44 -9.01
N ALA A 53 -15.13 5.43 -9.88
CA ALA A 53 -15.46 6.82 -9.63
C ALA A 53 -15.80 7.56 -10.93
N GLY A 54 -16.63 8.60 -10.83
CA GLY A 54 -17.05 9.40 -11.98
C GLY A 54 -18.39 9.01 -12.57
N ASN A 55 -18.92 9.88 -13.43
CA ASN A 55 -20.13 9.65 -14.22
C ASN A 55 -20.01 10.40 -15.57
N PRO A 56 -20.98 10.23 -16.50
CA PRO A 56 -20.93 10.89 -17.81
C PRO A 56 -21.07 12.43 -17.78
N GLU A 57 -21.46 13.02 -16.66
CA GLU A 57 -21.56 14.47 -16.49
C GLU A 57 -20.17 15.04 -16.18
N ALA A 58 -19.61 15.69 -17.19
CA ALA A 58 -18.34 16.38 -17.11
C ALA A 58 -18.32 17.45 -15.99
N GLY A 59 -17.21 17.58 -15.26
CA GLY A 59 -17.03 18.63 -14.28
C GLY A 59 -15.91 18.38 -13.29
N VAL A 60 -15.89 19.17 -12.22
CA VAL A 60 -14.86 19.17 -11.18
C VAL A 60 -15.53 19.01 -9.82
N VAL A 61 -15.79 17.76 -9.42
CA VAL A 61 -16.43 17.46 -8.13
C VAL A 61 -15.65 16.37 -7.43
N ASP A 62 -15.05 16.71 -6.28
CA ASP A 62 -14.48 15.75 -5.33
C ASP A 62 -15.63 15.14 -4.52
N ASN A 63 -15.84 13.84 -4.67
CA ASN A 63 -16.89 13.10 -3.96
C ASN A 63 -16.58 11.60 -4.02
N THR A 64 -17.53 10.78 -3.60
CA THR A 64 -17.41 9.33 -3.54
C THR A 64 -18.07 8.67 -4.75
N GLY A 65 -17.37 7.73 -5.38
CA GLY A 65 -17.90 6.88 -6.44
C GLY A 65 -18.46 7.68 -7.61
N THR A 66 -19.68 7.34 -8.03
CA THR A 66 -20.37 7.98 -9.16
C THR A 66 -20.82 9.41 -8.90
N SER A 67 -20.69 9.91 -7.66
CA SER A 67 -20.97 11.33 -7.35
C SER A 67 -19.77 12.24 -7.66
N ALA A 68 -18.57 11.69 -7.85
CA ALA A 68 -17.42 12.45 -8.31
C ALA A 68 -17.59 12.82 -9.80
N ARG A 69 -16.96 13.93 -10.22
CA ARG A 69 -16.95 14.36 -11.62
C ARG A 69 -15.53 14.67 -12.08
N PHE A 70 -15.26 14.27 -13.32
CA PHE A 70 -14.02 14.48 -14.05
C PHE A 70 -14.32 15.14 -15.39
N LEU A 71 -13.32 15.72 -16.03
CA LEU A 71 -13.36 16.21 -17.40
C LEU A 71 -12.17 15.62 -18.17
N HIS A 72 -12.48 14.57 -18.94
CA HIS A 72 -11.51 13.85 -19.78
C HIS A 72 -10.33 13.25 -18.98
N PRO A 73 -10.60 12.36 -17.99
CA PRO A 73 -9.55 11.65 -17.28
C PRO A 73 -8.81 10.71 -18.24
N THR A 74 -7.47 10.72 -18.25
CA THR A 74 -6.69 9.95 -19.25
C THR A 74 -5.87 8.81 -18.67
N PHE A 75 -4.84 9.10 -17.89
CA PHE A 75 -3.89 8.08 -17.43
C PHE A 75 -3.94 7.90 -15.91
N PRO A 76 -4.20 6.67 -15.43
CA PRO A 76 -4.05 6.34 -14.03
C PRO A 76 -2.61 5.90 -13.68
N ALA A 77 -2.14 6.24 -12.49
CA ALA A 77 -1.00 5.62 -11.83
C ALA A 77 -1.47 4.99 -10.50
N VAL A 78 -1.19 3.70 -10.31
CA VAL A 78 -1.69 2.93 -9.16
C VAL A 78 -0.54 2.63 -8.21
N THR A 79 -0.76 2.78 -6.90
CA THR A 79 0.19 2.35 -5.86
C THR A 79 0.38 0.83 -5.90
N ARG A 80 1.53 0.33 -5.44
CA ARG A 80 1.85 -1.11 -5.39
C ARG A 80 0.87 -1.89 -4.52
N GLY A 81 0.30 -1.25 -3.51
CA GLY A 81 -0.77 -1.81 -2.69
C GLY A 81 -2.12 -1.94 -3.41
N GLY A 82 -2.30 -1.27 -4.55
CA GLY A 82 -3.57 -1.23 -5.29
C GLY A 82 -4.68 -0.46 -4.56
N ASP A 83 -4.33 0.30 -3.51
CA ASP A 83 -5.26 1.00 -2.64
C ASP A 83 -5.57 2.43 -3.12
N ILE A 84 -4.66 3.02 -3.89
CA ILE A 84 -4.76 4.40 -4.37
C ILE A 84 -4.49 4.46 -5.88
N VAL A 85 -5.31 5.23 -6.59
CA VAL A 85 -5.12 5.59 -8.00
C VAL A 85 -4.97 7.10 -8.12
N TYR A 86 -3.87 7.57 -8.71
CA TYR A 86 -3.74 8.94 -9.18
C TYR A 86 -4.24 9.02 -10.63
N VAL A 87 -5.00 10.05 -10.97
CA VAL A 87 -5.61 10.23 -12.28
C VAL A 87 -5.34 11.65 -12.77
N SER A 88 -4.90 11.77 -14.02
CA SER A 88 -4.84 13.05 -14.72
C SER A 88 -6.23 13.43 -15.21
N ASP A 89 -6.82 14.44 -14.57
CA ASP A 89 -8.07 15.04 -14.98
C ASP A 89 -7.80 16.15 -16.01
N THR A 90 -7.42 15.68 -17.19
CA THR A 90 -6.65 16.39 -18.22
C THR A 90 -7.19 17.76 -18.60
N TYR A 91 -8.51 17.90 -18.75
CA TYR A 91 -9.11 19.16 -19.19
C TYR A 91 -9.53 20.04 -18.01
N ASN A 92 -9.60 19.48 -16.80
CA ASN A 92 -9.69 20.27 -15.58
C ASN A 92 -8.33 20.80 -15.12
N GLN A 93 -7.22 20.34 -15.70
CA GLN A 93 -5.84 20.73 -15.32
C GLN A 93 -5.46 20.27 -13.91
N LEU A 94 -6.04 19.15 -13.47
CA LEU A 94 -5.88 18.63 -12.12
C LEU A 94 -5.28 17.23 -12.11
N ILE A 95 -4.59 16.92 -11.01
CA ILE A 95 -4.28 15.55 -10.61
C ILE A 95 -5.23 15.18 -9.47
N ARG A 96 -5.94 14.07 -9.65
CA ARG A 96 -6.93 13.54 -8.70
C ARG A 96 -6.38 12.28 -8.05
N LYS A 97 -6.66 12.07 -6.77
CA LYS A 97 -6.34 10.87 -5.99
C LYS A 97 -7.64 10.15 -5.66
N VAL A 98 -7.72 8.87 -5.98
CA VAL A 98 -8.89 8.02 -5.76
C VAL A 98 -8.50 6.88 -4.82
N TYR A 99 -9.23 6.73 -3.72
CA TYR A 99 -9.09 5.58 -2.83
C TYR A 99 -9.93 4.42 -3.38
N VAL A 100 -9.30 3.29 -3.70
CA VAL A 100 -9.95 2.17 -4.43
C VAL A 100 -11.05 1.52 -3.61
N ALA A 101 -10.83 1.32 -2.31
CA ALA A 101 -11.80 0.63 -1.46
C ALA A 101 -13.08 1.44 -1.21
N SER A 102 -12.97 2.76 -1.13
CA SER A 102 -14.09 3.65 -0.81
C SER A 102 -14.65 4.39 -2.03
N GLY A 103 -13.89 4.50 -3.12
CA GLY A 103 -14.21 5.35 -4.26
C GLY A 103 -14.10 6.85 -3.97
N ILE A 104 -13.53 7.26 -2.84
CA ILE A 104 -13.39 8.68 -2.49
C ILE A 104 -12.35 9.34 -3.41
N VAL A 105 -12.72 10.47 -3.99
CA VAL A 105 -11.87 11.29 -4.88
C VAL A 105 -11.48 12.59 -4.20
N TYR A 106 -10.19 12.93 -4.28
CA TYR A 106 -9.63 14.21 -3.86
C TYR A 106 -8.83 14.87 -4.99
N THR A 107 -8.86 16.18 -5.07
CA THR A 107 -7.88 16.96 -5.84
C THR A 107 -6.60 17.12 -5.04
N VAL A 108 -5.47 16.69 -5.60
CA VAL A 108 -4.16 16.73 -4.91
C VAL A 108 -3.17 17.70 -5.53
N ALA A 109 -3.32 18.04 -6.81
CA ALA A 109 -2.51 19.05 -7.46
C ALA A 109 -3.25 19.70 -8.63
N GLY A 110 -2.80 20.90 -9.01
CA GLY A 110 -3.35 21.66 -10.12
C GLY A 110 -4.27 22.79 -9.66
N SER A 111 -4.46 23.77 -10.53
CA SER A 111 -5.29 24.95 -10.31
C SER A 111 -5.96 25.37 -11.61
N THR A 112 -5.42 26.39 -12.30
CA THR A 112 -5.86 26.84 -13.61
C THR A 112 -4.96 26.31 -14.71
N VAL A 113 -5.41 26.45 -15.96
CA VAL A 113 -4.55 26.23 -17.12
C VAL A 113 -3.35 27.18 -17.10
N GLY A 114 -2.16 26.67 -17.40
CA GLY A 114 -0.94 27.48 -17.52
C GLY A 114 0.31 26.71 -17.12
N TYR A 115 1.41 27.44 -16.94
CA TYR A 115 2.71 26.91 -16.52
C TYR A 115 3.19 27.66 -15.28
N LEU A 116 2.96 27.06 -14.11
CA LEU A 116 3.38 27.61 -12.83
C LEU A 116 3.81 26.48 -11.89
N ASP A 117 5.04 26.55 -11.41
CA ASP A 117 5.52 25.72 -10.29
C ASP A 117 5.09 26.32 -8.94
N GLY A 118 5.07 25.50 -7.89
CA GLY A 118 4.73 25.94 -6.56
C GLY A 118 4.23 24.80 -5.67
N THR A 119 3.46 25.15 -4.64
CA THR A 119 2.71 24.15 -3.87
C THR A 119 1.72 23.44 -4.78
N ALA A 120 1.38 22.19 -4.48
CA ALA A 120 0.57 21.35 -5.36
C ALA A 120 -0.77 22.00 -5.76
N THR A 121 -1.43 22.69 -4.84
CA THR A 121 -2.72 23.37 -5.06
C THR A 121 -2.62 24.70 -5.82
N LEU A 122 -1.41 25.26 -5.97
CA LEU A 122 -1.16 26.49 -6.74
C LEU A 122 -0.48 26.20 -8.08
N ALA A 123 0.05 25.00 -8.28
CA ALA A 123 0.66 24.63 -9.55
C ALA A 123 -0.35 24.76 -10.69
N ALA A 124 0.08 25.30 -11.82
CA ALA A 124 -0.70 25.35 -13.05
C ALA A 124 -0.13 24.32 -14.03
N PHE A 125 -1.05 23.56 -14.63
CA PHE A 125 -0.78 22.57 -15.66
C PHE A 125 -1.49 22.95 -16.96
N SER A 126 -1.05 22.37 -18.06
CA SER A 126 -1.67 22.47 -19.37
C SER A 126 -1.75 21.07 -19.97
N ASN A 127 -2.96 20.50 -19.95
CA ASN A 127 -3.27 19.15 -20.37
C ASN A 127 -2.31 18.09 -19.76
N PRO A 128 -2.29 17.93 -18.42
CA PRO A 128 -1.53 16.86 -17.81
C PRO A 128 -2.08 15.51 -18.30
N SER A 129 -1.21 14.61 -18.75
CA SER A 129 -1.62 13.34 -19.36
C SER A 129 -1.04 12.15 -18.61
N GLY A 130 0.15 11.68 -18.96
CA GLY A 130 0.81 10.53 -18.35
C GLY A 130 1.19 10.77 -16.89
N LEU A 131 0.99 9.74 -16.07
CA LEU A 131 1.37 9.71 -14.66
C LEU A 131 2.25 8.50 -14.37
N ALA A 132 3.26 8.67 -13.51
CA ALA A 132 4.08 7.57 -13.02
C ALA A 132 4.53 7.83 -11.58
N LEU A 133 4.36 6.84 -10.71
CA LEU A 133 4.88 6.88 -9.35
C LEU A 133 6.38 6.52 -9.33
N SER A 134 7.13 7.12 -8.41
CA SER A 134 8.48 6.68 -8.08
C SER A 134 8.45 5.28 -7.47
N TYR A 135 9.61 4.62 -7.43
CA TYR A 135 9.74 3.30 -6.80
C TYR A 135 9.27 3.29 -5.33
N TRP A 136 9.47 4.40 -4.63
CA TRP A 136 9.12 4.59 -3.22
C TRP A 136 7.72 5.21 -3.03
N GLU A 137 7.02 5.54 -4.11
CA GLU A 137 5.66 6.11 -4.11
C GLU A 137 5.53 7.45 -3.36
N ASP A 138 6.66 8.14 -3.17
CA ASP A 138 6.80 9.45 -2.54
C ASP A 138 6.84 10.61 -3.55
N GLU A 139 6.97 10.29 -4.84
CA GLU A 139 6.99 11.25 -5.93
C GLU A 139 6.08 10.73 -7.07
N LEU A 140 5.33 11.65 -7.66
CA LEU A 140 4.53 11.42 -8.86
C LEU A 140 5.08 12.27 -10.00
N PHE A 141 5.50 11.63 -11.08
CA PHE A 141 5.90 12.29 -12.32
C PHE A 141 4.67 12.50 -13.20
N ILE A 142 4.56 13.71 -13.77
CA ILE A 142 3.40 14.18 -14.51
C ILE A 142 3.88 14.69 -15.87
N SER A 143 3.38 14.12 -16.96
CA SER A 143 3.58 14.66 -18.31
C SER A 143 2.65 15.84 -18.53
N ASP A 144 3.16 17.05 -18.34
CA ASP A 144 2.44 18.30 -18.51
C ASP A 144 2.48 18.73 -19.99
N THR A 145 1.65 18.06 -20.78
CA THR A 145 1.86 17.89 -22.23
C THR A 145 1.71 19.18 -23.00
N GLY A 146 0.72 20.00 -22.64
CA GLY A 146 0.50 21.33 -23.22
C GLY A 146 1.60 22.33 -22.85
N ASN A 147 2.41 22.05 -21.83
CA ASN A 147 3.60 22.83 -21.47
C ASN A 147 4.91 22.19 -21.92
N ALA A 148 4.86 21.11 -22.70
CA ALA A 148 6.02 20.39 -23.24
C ALA A 148 7.08 20.03 -22.17
N CYS A 149 6.66 19.68 -20.96
CA CYS A 149 7.59 19.37 -19.87
C CYS A 149 7.11 18.21 -18.98
N LEU A 150 8.06 17.66 -18.23
CA LEU A 150 7.80 16.70 -17.16
C LEU A 150 7.83 17.43 -15.82
N ARG A 151 6.80 17.25 -15.01
CA ARG A 151 6.67 17.86 -13.68
C ARG A 151 6.75 16.78 -12.61
N LYS A 152 7.22 17.16 -11.42
CA LYS A 152 7.31 16.26 -10.26
C LYS A 152 6.44 16.80 -9.13
N TYR A 153 5.53 15.98 -8.63
CA TYR A 153 4.76 16.23 -7.43
C TYR A 153 5.32 15.36 -6.29
N VAL A 154 5.83 15.99 -5.23
CA VAL A 154 6.25 15.28 -4.01
C VAL A 154 5.01 14.99 -3.17
N ILE A 155 4.70 13.71 -3.01
CA ILE A 155 3.57 13.25 -2.21
C ILE A 155 4.00 13.34 -0.75
N ALA A 156 3.47 14.33 -0.02
CA ALA A 156 3.75 14.41 1.40
C ALA A 156 3.25 13.13 2.09
N SER A 157 4.14 12.44 2.80
CA SER A 157 3.79 11.31 3.66
C SER A 157 2.94 11.84 4.82
N GLY A 158 1.63 11.80 4.67
CA GLY A 158 0.69 12.28 5.66
C GLY A 158 0.49 11.29 6.80
N ASP A 159 1.50 11.09 7.65
CA ASP A 159 1.32 11.05 9.11
C ASP A 159 2.69 11.13 9.82
N ALA A 160 2.91 12.15 10.65
CA ALA A 160 4.09 12.26 11.50
C ALA A 160 4.05 11.29 12.70
N SER A 161 3.05 10.39 12.76
CA SER A 161 2.83 9.42 13.82
C SER A 161 3.47 8.04 13.55
N VAL A 162 3.92 7.78 12.32
CA VAL A 162 4.63 6.55 11.98
C VAL A 162 6.12 6.90 11.87
N PRO A 163 7.01 6.34 12.70
CA PRO A 163 8.44 6.54 12.52
C PRO A 163 8.82 5.98 11.15
N SER A 164 9.02 6.87 10.18
CA SER A 164 9.55 6.49 8.88
C SER A 164 11.00 6.04 9.11
N PHE A 165 11.25 4.75 8.94
CA PHE A 165 12.61 4.27 8.77
C PHE A 165 13.07 4.74 7.38
N SER A 166 13.64 5.94 7.32
CA SER A 166 14.23 6.46 6.10
C SER A 166 15.52 5.70 5.83
N ILE A 167 15.47 4.76 4.88
CA ILE A 167 16.68 4.28 4.22
C ILE A 167 17.24 5.47 3.43
N PRO A 168 18.50 5.87 3.64
CA PRO A 168 19.11 6.94 2.84
C PRO A 168 19.00 6.59 1.35
N ARG A 169 18.55 7.56 0.54
CA ARG A 169 18.72 7.47 -0.91
C ARG A 169 20.24 7.37 -1.20
N PRO A 170 20.69 6.47 -2.08
CA PRO A 170 22.12 6.32 -2.39
C PRO A 170 22.73 7.58 -2.99
#